data_AF-A0A433N0K5-F1
#
_entry.id   AF-A0A433N0K5-F1
#
_cell.length_a   1.000
_cell.length_b   1.000
_cell.length_c   1.000
_cell.angle_alpha   90.00
_cell.angle_beta   90.00
_cell.angle_gamma   90.00
#
_symmetry.space_group_name_H-M   'P 1'
#
loop_
_entity.id
_entity.type
_entity.pdbx_description
1 polymer ?
#
loop_
_entity_poly.entity_id
_entity_poly.type
_entity_poly.pdbx_seq_one_letter_code
_entity_poly.pdbx_strand_id
1 'polypeptide(L)'
;MNNDECDRAEFRQEIAEGLRYTHFRADANTGKLLEIASFLYAAIDLLSEKGLLDIAELDERKKQAAANLKEKFSDRGMGVVYQKPEADKYAFTDGVAIDCENRLHLCHAACCKLPFALSRQDVEEGIVCWEFSAPYLIAHGKDGYCQHLDREKKCCSVYTHRPLPCRGYDCRNDQRIWLDFENGVINPKINAPDWPQCLEEEQND
;
A
#
# COMPACT_ATOMS: atom_id res chain seq x y z
N MET A 1 -0.88 8.86 34.20
CA MET A 1 -1.33 9.46 32.93
C MET A 1 -2.54 8.66 32.49
N ASN A 2 -3.69 9.31 32.30
CA ASN A 2 -4.92 8.62 31.91
C ASN A 2 -4.76 8.07 30.49
N ASN A 3 -5.23 6.82 30.24
CA ASN A 3 -5.19 6.19 28.90
C ASN A 3 -5.75 7.11 27.80
N ASP A 4 -6.76 7.90 28.13
CA ASP A 4 -7.45 8.83 27.22
C ASP A 4 -6.59 10.03 26.74
N GLU A 5 -5.53 10.41 27.48
CA GLU A 5 -4.57 11.43 27.02
C GLU A 5 -3.47 10.83 26.14
N CYS A 6 -3.10 9.57 26.39
CA CYS A 6 -2.12 8.84 25.58
C CYS A 6 -2.68 8.55 24.18
N ASP A 7 -3.94 8.09 24.09
CA ASP A 7 -4.62 7.84 22.82
C ASP A 7 -4.78 9.11 21.98
N ARG A 8 -5.06 10.26 22.60
CA ARG A 8 -5.13 11.55 21.89
C ARG A 8 -3.77 12.03 21.38
N ALA A 9 -2.69 11.75 22.11
CA ALA A 9 -1.34 12.13 21.70
C ALA A 9 -0.87 11.26 20.52
N GLU A 10 -1.13 9.96 20.57
CA GLU A 10 -0.82 9.01 19.50
C GLU A 10 -1.61 9.34 18.22
N PHE A 11 -2.91 9.59 18.33
CA PHE A 11 -3.75 10.01 17.20
C PHE A 11 -3.28 11.34 16.57
N ARG A 12 -2.89 12.33 17.38
CA ARG A 12 -2.33 13.60 16.87
C ARG A 12 -1.01 13.39 16.13
N GLN A 13 -0.18 12.48 16.64
CA GLN A 13 1.09 12.15 16.01
C GLN A 13 0.87 11.50 14.64
N GLU A 14 -0.04 10.53 14.55
CA GLU A 14 -0.41 9.87 13.28
C GLU A 14 -0.93 10.87 12.23
N ILE A 15 -1.82 11.80 12.62
CA ILE A 15 -2.29 12.86 11.72
C ILE A 15 -1.13 13.74 11.27
N ALA A 16 -0.25 14.15 12.20
CA ALA A 16 0.90 14.99 11.87
C ALA A 16 1.87 14.27 10.91
N GLU A 17 2.04 12.96 11.06
CA GLU A 17 2.82 12.12 10.14
C GLU A 17 2.16 12.04 8.75
N GLY A 18 0.85 11.84 8.67
CA GLY A 18 0.12 11.85 7.39
C GLY A 18 0.18 13.19 6.66
N LEU A 19 0.03 14.30 7.39
CA LEU A 19 0.17 15.65 6.83
C LEU A 19 1.59 15.92 6.36
N ARG A 20 2.61 15.53 7.14
CA ARG A 20 4.02 15.63 6.74
C ARG A 20 4.28 14.81 5.49
N TYR A 21 3.83 13.57 5.44
CA TYR A 21 3.96 12.72 4.25
C TYR A 21 3.33 13.40 3.03
N THR A 22 2.09 13.88 3.15
CA THR A 22 1.40 14.59 2.06
C THR A 22 2.19 15.81 1.60
N HIS A 23 2.70 16.62 2.54
CA HIS A 23 3.56 17.76 2.24
C HIS A 23 4.84 17.35 1.51
N PHE A 24 5.57 16.35 2.01
CA PHE A 24 6.80 15.85 1.37
C PHE A 24 6.54 15.32 -0.03
N ARG A 25 5.44 14.59 -0.25
CA ARG A 25 5.05 14.10 -1.59
C ARG A 25 4.68 15.24 -2.52
N ALA A 26 3.95 16.25 -2.03
CA ALA A 26 3.59 17.43 -2.80
C ALA A 26 4.85 18.24 -3.18
N ASP A 27 5.78 18.41 -2.26
CA ASP A 27 7.06 19.11 -2.49
C ASP A 27 7.94 18.35 -3.49
N ALA A 28 8.13 17.04 -3.30
CA ALA A 28 8.88 16.19 -4.24
C ALA A 28 8.26 16.17 -5.64
N ASN A 29 6.93 16.08 -5.74
CA ASN A 29 6.23 16.19 -7.02
C ASN A 29 6.41 17.57 -7.64
N THR A 30 6.38 18.64 -6.84
CA THR A 30 6.60 20.02 -7.32
C THR A 30 8.01 20.16 -7.89
N GLY A 31 9.03 19.66 -7.19
CA GLY A 31 10.42 19.64 -7.68
C GLY A 31 10.56 18.89 -9.00
N LYS A 32 9.97 17.69 -9.11
CA LYS A 32 10.02 16.90 -10.34
C LYS A 32 9.24 17.55 -11.48
N LEU A 33 8.09 18.18 -11.21
CA LEU A 33 7.32 18.94 -12.19
C LEU A 33 8.10 20.15 -12.72
N LEU A 34 8.81 20.87 -11.85
CA LEU A 34 9.68 21.98 -12.27
C LEU A 34 10.81 21.49 -13.17
N GLU A 35 11.48 20.39 -12.81
CA GLU A 35 12.54 19.78 -13.64
C GLU A 35 12.02 19.38 -15.03
N ILE A 36 10.86 18.70 -15.08
CA ILE A 36 10.21 18.30 -16.33
C ILE A 36 9.81 19.53 -17.15
N ALA A 37 9.22 20.54 -16.51
CA ALA A 37 8.82 21.77 -17.17
C ALA A 37 10.04 22.50 -17.77
N SER A 38 11.11 22.67 -17.00
CA SER A 38 12.35 23.29 -17.46
C SER A 38 12.93 22.54 -18.66
N PHE A 39 13.00 21.21 -18.61
CA PHE A 39 13.48 20.40 -19.73
C PHE A 39 12.58 20.54 -20.96
N LEU A 40 11.25 20.50 -20.77
CA LEU A 40 10.29 20.63 -21.85
C LEU A 40 10.36 22.00 -22.53
N TYR A 41 10.44 23.09 -21.76
CA TYR A 41 10.59 24.44 -22.30
C TYR A 41 11.91 24.58 -23.08
N ALA A 42 13.03 24.12 -22.51
CA ALA A 42 14.32 24.16 -23.21
C ALA A 42 14.30 23.36 -24.52
N ALA A 43 13.62 22.21 -24.55
CA ALA A 43 13.45 21.41 -25.77
C ALA A 43 12.56 22.10 -26.81
N ILE A 44 11.44 22.71 -26.39
CA ILE A 44 10.55 23.48 -27.27
C ILE A 44 11.30 24.65 -27.89
N ASP A 45 12.04 25.41 -27.09
CA ASP A 45 12.83 26.55 -27.55
C ASP A 45 13.85 26.11 -28.59
N LEU A 46 14.63 25.05 -28.30
CA LEU A 46 15.61 24.51 -29.24
C LEU A 46 15.00 24.03 -30.56
N LEU A 47 13.84 23.37 -30.52
CA LEU A 47 13.16 22.88 -31.72
C LEU A 47 12.56 24.02 -32.54
N SER A 48 12.04 25.05 -31.88
CA SER A 48 11.52 26.25 -32.52
C SER A 48 12.63 27.06 -33.19
N GLU A 49 13.77 27.24 -32.51
CA GLU A 49 14.97 27.89 -33.07
C GLU A 49 15.49 27.16 -34.31
N LYS A 50 15.40 25.83 -34.34
CA LYS A 50 15.76 25.01 -35.50
C LYS A 50 14.70 25.01 -36.61
N GLY A 51 13.55 25.67 -36.41
CA GLY A 51 12.44 25.72 -37.36
C GLY A 51 11.73 24.38 -37.53
N LEU A 52 11.89 23.44 -36.59
CA LEU A 52 11.27 22.11 -36.64
C LEU A 52 9.88 22.09 -36.01
N LEU A 53 9.50 23.16 -35.31
CA LEU A 53 8.25 23.27 -34.59
C LEU A 53 7.72 24.71 -34.62
N ASP A 54 6.43 24.86 -34.89
CA ASP A 54 5.69 26.11 -34.69
C ASP A 54 4.99 26.11 -33.32
N ILE A 55 5.22 27.16 -32.54
CA ILE A 55 4.68 27.32 -31.19
C ILE A 55 3.16 27.44 -31.23
N ALA A 56 2.60 28.14 -32.23
CA ALA A 56 1.16 28.32 -32.34
C ALA A 56 0.44 26.99 -32.64
N GLU A 57 0.99 26.19 -33.56
CA GLU A 57 0.49 24.83 -33.82
C GLU A 57 0.62 23.93 -32.58
N LEU A 58 1.75 23.98 -31.86
CA LEU A 58 1.96 23.19 -30.64
C LEU A 58 0.93 23.52 -29.56
N ASP A 59 0.63 24.80 -29.34
CA ASP A 59 -0.36 25.22 -28.34
C ASP A 59 -1.77 24.72 -28.67
N GLU A 60 -2.14 24.67 -29.95
CA GLU A 60 -3.43 24.12 -30.35
C GLU A 60 -3.51 22.61 -30.14
N ARG A 61 -2.44 21.87 -30.51
CA ARG A 61 -2.36 20.42 -30.23
C ARG A 61 -2.37 20.13 -28.73
N LYS A 62 -1.75 20.98 -27.91
CA LYS A 62 -1.77 20.86 -26.44
C LYS A 62 -3.19 20.98 -25.89
N LYS A 63 -4.02 21.90 -26.38
CA LYS A 63 -5.43 22.02 -25.94
C LYS A 63 -6.22 20.74 -26.24
N GLN A 64 -6.02 20.16 -27.43
CA GLN A 64 -6.67 18.90 -27.81
C GLN A 64 -6.21 17.73 -26.93
N ALA A 65 -4.90 17.62 -26.68
CA ALA A 65 -4.35 16.60 -25.80
C ALA A 65 -4.86 16.75 -24.35
N ALA A 66 -4.97 17.98 -23.84
CA ALA A 66 -5.50 18.25 -22.50
C ALA A 66 -6.96 17.81 -22.35
N ALA A 67 -7.79 18.04 -23.37
CA ALA A 67 -9.18 17.57 -23.39
C ALA A 67 -9.26 16.03 -23.31
N ASN A 68 -8.45 15.33 -24.11
CA ASN A 68 -8.40 13.86 -24.13
C ASN A 68 -7.85 13.27 -22.82
N LEU A 69 -6.90 13.95 -22.17
CA LEU A 69 -6.37 13.53 -20.88
C LEU A 69 -7.38 13.71 -19.75
N LYS A 70 -8.14 14.82 -19.74
CA LYS A 70 -9.17 15.05 -18.73
C LYS A 70 -10.20 13.92 -18.67
N GLU A 71 -10.63 13.42 -19.83
CA GLU A 71 -11.54 12.27 -19.93
C GLU A 71 -10.91 11.00 -19.34
N LYS A 72 -9.67 10.68 -19.71
CA LYS A 72 -8.96 9.47 -19.23
C LYS A 72 -8.60 9.48 -17.74
N PHE A 73 -8.41 10.66 -17.16
CA PHE A 73 -8.00 10.81 -15.76
C PHE A 73 -9.17 10.96 -14.79
N SER A 74 -10.34 11.38 -15.27
CA SER A 74 -11.58 11.44 -14.45
C SER A 74 -11.94 10.05 -13.90
N ASP A 75 -11.63 8.99 -14.64
CA ASP A 75 -11.93 7.59 -14.28
C ASP A 75 -10.89 6.93 -13.38
N ARG A 76 -9.68 7.51 -13.22
CA ARG A 76 -8.51 6.79 -12.66
C ARG A 76 -7.97 7.33 -11.34
N GLY A 77 -8.36 8.53 -10.90
CA GLY A 77 -7.84 9.16 -9.69
C GLY A 77 -6.32 9.44 -9.73
N MET A 78 -5.83 10.35 -8.90
CA MET A 78 -4.42 10.74 -8.88
C MET A 78 -3.53 9.66 -8.26
N GLY A 79 -2.94 8.76 -9.06
CA GLY A 79 -1.69 8.06 -8.70
C GLY A 79 -1.70 7.22 -7.42
N VAL A 80 -2.87 6.88 -6.90
CA VAL A 80 -3.02 6.06 -5.70
C VAL A 80 -2.85 4.58 -6.06
N VAL A 81 -2.01 3.88 -5.31
CA VAL A 81 -1.86 2.42 -5.39
C VAL A 81 -3.05 1.77 -4.70
N TYR A 82 -4.16 1.61 -5.42
CA TYR A 82 -5.18 0.64 -5.04
C TYR A 82 -4.84 -0.72 -5.63
N GLN A 83 -5.29 -1.78 -4.96
CA GLN A 83 -5.30 -3.10 -5.58
C GLN A 83 -6.20 -3.15 -6.81
N LYS A 84 -5.76 -3.86 -7.84
CA LYS A 84 -6.52 -4.11 -9.07
C LYS A 84 -6.54 -5.61 -9.36
N PRO A 85 -7.65 -6.18 -9.86
CA PRO A 85 -8.93 -5.51 -10.19
C PRO A 85 -9.76 -5.09 -8.96
N GLU A 86 -10.58 -4.05 -9.09
CA GLU A 86 -11.60 -3.69 -8.08
C GLU A 86 -12.71 -4.76 -8.15
N ALA A 87 -12.67 -5.74 -7.25
CA ALA A 87 -13.73 -6.72 -7.06
C ALA A 87 -14.37 -6.51 -5.67
N ASP A 88 -15.67 -6.78 -5.54
CA ASP A 88 -16.33 -6.74 -4.23
C ASP A 88 -15.76 -7.85 -3.34
N LYS A 89 -15.12 -7.46 -2.24
CA LYS A 89 -14.47 -8.41 -1.32
C LYS A 89 -15.47 -9.34 -0.63
N TYR A 90 -16.74 -8.97 -0.50
CA TYR A 90 -17.76 -9.84 0.10
C TYR A 90 -18.32 -10.85 -0.88
N ALA A 91 -18.20 -10.60 -2.19
CA ALA A 91 -18.56 -11.53 -3.25
C ALA A 91 -17.43 -12.52 -3.60
N PHE A 92 -16.24 -12.36 -3.01
CA PHE A 92 -15.08 -13.21 -3.27
C PHE A 92 -15.27 -14.64 -2.73
N THR A 93 -15.27 -15.63 -3.62
CA THR A 93 -15.51 -17.05 -3.30
C THR A 93 -14.24 -17.91 -3.31
N ASP A 94 -13.13 -17.44 -3.87
CA ASP A 94 -11.93 -18.25 -4.12
C ASP A 94 -10.99 -18.34 -2.89
N GLY A 95 -11.55 -18.18 -1.68
CA GLY A 95 -10.82 -18.31 -0.43
C GLY A 95 -10.45 -19.77 -0.15
N VAL A 96 -9.25 -19.97 0.41
CA VAL A 96 -8.81 -21.29 0.88
C VAL A 96 -9.09 -21.42 2.38
N ALA A 97 -9.68 -22.54 2.79
CA ALA A 97 -9.80 -22.90 4.20
C ALA A 97 -8.46 -23.44 4.71
N ILE A 98 -7.81 -22.68 5.59
CA ILE A 98 -6.56 -23.06 6.25
C ILE A 98 -6.89 -23.37 7.72
N ASP A 99 -6.35 -24.47 8.22
CA ASP A 99 -6.43 -24.82 9.64
C ASP A 99 -5.50 -23.91 10.47
N CYS A 100 -5.91 -22.66 10.62
CA CYS A 100 -5.19 -21.68 11.43
C CYS A 100 -5.24 -22.06 12.91
N GLU A 101 -6.34 -22.63 13.40
CA GLU A 101 -6.54 -22.95 14.81
C GLU A 101 -5.44 -23.86 15.36
N ASN A 102 -5.08 -24.92 14.63
CA ASN A 102 -4.01 -25.83 15.03
C ASN A 102 -2.60 -25.33 14.67
N ARG A 103 -2.44 -24.17 14.02
CA ARG A 103 -1.15 -23.70 13.47
C ARG A 103 -0.71 -22.34 13.97
N LEU A 104 -1.60 -21.55 14.56
CA LEU A 104 -1.32 -20.20 15.05
C LEU A 104 -0.21 -20.17 16.11
N HIS A 105 -0.11 -21.21 16.94
CA HIS A 105 0.96 -21.33 17.94
C HIS A 105 2.34 -21.59 17.33
N LEU A 106 2.41 -22.01 16.06
CA LEU A 106 3.67 -22.22 15.32
C LEU A 106 4.03 -20.98 14.51
N CYS A 107 3.09 -20.49 13.68
CA CYS A 107 3.35 -19.37 12.78
C CYS A 107 3.21 -18.00 13.44
N HIS A 108 2.72 -17.96 14.69
CA HIS A 108 2.52 -16.73 15.46
C HIS A 108 1.71 -15.64 14.72
N ALA A 109 0.72 -16.03 13.93
CA ALA A 109 -0.06 -15.12 13.08
C ALA A 109 0.79 -14.30 12.08
N ALA A 110 1.84 -14.88 11.50
CA ALA A 110 2.75 -14.20 10.59
C ALA A 110 2.11 -13.53 9.37
N CYS A 111 0.97 -14.02 8.88
CA CYS A 111 0.22 -13.33 7.82
C CYS A 111 -0.17 -11.90 8.21
N CYS A 112 -0.32 -11.62 9.50
CA CYS A 112 -0.61 -10.28 10.03
C CYS A 112 0.62 -9.37 10.09
N LYS A 113 1.85 -9.78 9.76
CA LYS A 113 2.98 -8.85 9.60
C LYS A 113 3.31 -8.54 8.14
N LEU A 114 2.55 -9.11 7.19
CA LEU A 114 2.82 -8.91 5.77
C LEU A 114 2.26 -7.56 5.31
N PRO A 115 3.07 -6.68 4.70
CA PRO A 115 2.58 -5.44 4.13
C PRO A 115 1.81 -5.72 2.83
N PHE A 116 0.64 -5.10 2.69
CA PHE A 116 -0.13 -5.10 1.44
C PHE A 116 -0.98 -3.84 1.32
N ALA A 117 -1.22 -3.41 0.08
CA ALA A 117 -2.12 -2.31 -0.23
C ALA A 117 -3.59 -2.73 -0.02
N LEU A 118 -4.41 -1.83 0.49
CA LEU A 118 -5.85 -1.97 0.62
C LEU A 118 -6.55 -1.65 -0.71
N SER A 119 -7.73 -2.23 -0.89
CA SER A 119 -8.62 -1.84 -1.98
C SER A 119 -9.31 -0.51 -1.67
N ARG A 120 -9.90 0.13 -2.68
CA ARG A 120 -10.75 1.31 -2.46
C ARG A 120 -11.93 1.00 -1.53
N GLN A 121 -12.56 -0.16 -1.71
CA GLN A 121 -13.65 -0.62 -0.85
C GLN A 121 -13.22 -0.73 0.62
N ASP A 122 -12.03 -1.27 0.90
CA ASP A 122 -11.52 -1.38 2.28
C ASP A 122 -11.33 -0.01 2.95
N VAL A 123 -10.86 0.96 2.18
CA VAL A 123 -10.61 2.32 2.64
C VAL A 123 -11.93 3.07 2.85
N GLU A 124 -12.87 2.97 1.91
CA GLU A 124 -14.17 3.65 1.96
C GLU A 124 -15.08 3.10 3.07
N GLU A 125 -15.02 1.80 3.36
CA GLU A 125 -15.76 1.18 4.48
C GLU A 125 -15.26 1.64 5.86
N GLY A 126 -14.00 2.06 5.96
CA GLY A 126 -13.43 2.60 7.19
C GLY A 126 -13.26 1.61 8.34
N ILE A 127 -13.47 0.30 8.11
CA ILE A 127 -13.31 -0.75 9.13
C ILE A 127 -11.83 -1.11 9.31
N VAL A 128 -11.07 -1.13 8.22
CA VAL A 128 -9.66 -1.52 8.21
C VAL A 128 -8.76 -0.28 8.17
N CYS A 129 -8.00 -0.08 9.24
CA CYS A 129 -6.98 0.97 9.35
C CYS A 129 -5.83 0.82 8.34
N TRP A 130 -5.30 1.94 7.87
CA TRP A 130 -4.13 2.03 6.99
C TRP A 130 -3.10 3.04 7.51
N GLU A 131 -1.85 2.90 7.08
CA GLU A 131 -0.73 3.76 7.50
C GLU A 131 -0.83 5.16 6.90
N PHE A 132 -0.99 6.19 7.74
CA PHE A 132 -1.01 7.57 7.25
C PHE A 132 0.29 8.01 6.57
N SER A 133 1.42 7.44 6.99
CA SER A 133 2.74 7.67 6.40
C SER A 133 2.98 6.88 5.10
N ALA A 134 2.12 5.89 4.80
CA ALA A 134 2.16 5.07 3.59
C ALA A 134 0.73 4.77 3.11
N PRO A 135 0.09 5.73 2.40
CA PRO A 135 -1.35 5.70 2.17
C PRO A 135 -1.87 4.39 1.60
N TYR A 136 -2.95 3.92 2.22
CA TYR A 136 -3.66 2.70 1.88
C TYR A 136 -2.86 1.40 2.07
N LEU A 137 -1.65 1.43 2.65
CA LEU A 137 -1.01 0.22 3.15
C LEU A 137 -1.68 -0.20 4.47
N ILE A 138 -1.94 -1.49 4.67
CA ILE A 138 -2.50 -2.00 5.94
C ILE A 138 -1.70 -1.51 7.15
N ALA A 139 -2.40 -1.00 8.17
CA ALA A 139 -1.75 -0.45 9.35
C ALA A 139 -1.16 -1.55 10.24
N HIS A 140 0.08 -1.35 10.69
CA HIS A 140 0.81 -2.17 11.64
C HIS A 140 1.10 -1.39 12.91
N GLY A 141 1.11 -2.09 14.05
CA GLY A 141 1.56 -1.52 15.32
C GLY A 141 3.08 -1.47 15.41
N LYS A 142 3.59 -0.88 16.50
CA LYS A 142 5.03 -0.82 16.81
C LYS A 142 5.71 -2.20 16.91
N ASP A 143 4.92 -3.26 17.12
CA ASP A 143 5.36 -4.65 17.18
C ASP A 143 5.39 -5.35 15.80
N GLY A 144 5.14 -4.60 14.73
CA GLY A 144 5.19 -5.09 13.35
C GLY A 144 3.99 -5.94 12.93
N TYR A 145 2.97 -6.10 13.78
CA TYR A 145 1.75 -6.82 13.44
C TYR A 145 0.61 -5.84 13.12
N CYS A 146 -0.24 -6.24 12.18
CA CYS A 146 -1.47 -5.56 11.80
C CYS A 146 -2.25 -5.11 13.04
N GLN A 147 -2.74 -3.88 13.04
CA GLN A 147 -3.49 -3.33 14.17
C GLN A 147 -4.77 -4.13 14.49
N HIS A 148 -5.27 -4.92 13.53
CA HIS A 148 -6.47 -5.76 13.67
C HIS A 148 -6.19 -7.19 14.16
N LEU A 149 -4.98 -7.51 14.63
CA LEU A 149 -4.71 -8.80 15.26
C LEU A 149 -4.95 -8.71 16.77
N ASP A 150 -5.89 -9.53 17.28
CA ASP A 150 -6.07 -9.79 18.70
C ASP A 150 -4.80 -10.44 19.24
N ARG A 151 -4.07 -9.71 20.08
CA ARG A 151 -2.74 -10.13 20.56
C ARG A 151 -2.80 -11.28 21.55
N GLU A 152 -3.92 -11.45 22.26
CA GLU A 152 -4.11 -12.52 23.23
C GLU A 152 -4.49 -13.82 22.51
N LYS A 153 -5.49 -13.76 21.62
CA LYS A 153 -6.01 -14.93 20.92
C LYS A 153 -5.21 -15.29 19.67
N LYS A 154 -4.32 -14.39 19.22
CA LYS A 154 -3.58 -14.49 17.96
C LYS A 154 -4.49 -14.68 16.73
N CYS A 155 -5.68 -14.08 16.76
CA CYS A 155 -6.65 -14.16 15.67
C CYS A 155 -7.03 -12.77 15.13
N CYS A 156 -7.56 -12.71 13.92
CA CYS A 156 -7.98 -11.45 13.31
C CYS A 156 -9.29 -10.96 13.95
N SER A 157 -9.29 -9.77 14.53
CA SER A 157 -10.48 -9.15 15.15
C SER A 157 -11.52 -8.70 14.11
N VAL A 158 -11.07 -8.45 12.87
CA VAL A 158 -11.93 -8.06 11.73
C VAL A 158 -12.10 -9.19 10.71
N TYR A 159 -12.09 -10.46 11.15
CA TYR A 159 -12.08 -11.64 10.27
C TYR A 159 -13.15 -11.61 9.15
N THR A 160 -14.36 -11.15 9.48
CA THR A 160 -15.50 -11.04 8.56
C THR A 160 -15.38 -9.87 7.57
N HIS A 161 -14.56 -8.87 7.89
CA HIS A 161 -14.33 -7.65 7.09
C HIS A 161 -12.95 -7.61 6.44
N ARG A 162 -12.22 -8.74 6.49
CA ARG A 162 -10.87 -8.88 5.95
C ARG A 162 -10.78 -8.31 4.53
N PRO A 163 -9.69 -7.57 4.22
CA PRO A 163 -9.37 -7.15 2.86
C PRO A 163 -9.30 -8.32 1.89
N LEU A 164 -9.46 -8.04 0.60
CA LEU A 164 -9.38 -9.05 -0.46
C LEU A 164 -8.08 -9.89 -0.40
N PRO A 165 -6.88 -9.30 -0.16
CA PRO A 165 -5.65 -10.07 0.03
C PRO A 165 -5.78 -11.08 1.14
N CYS A 166 -6.26 -10.67 2.31
CA CYS A 166 -6.43 -11.55 3.46
C CYS A 166 -7.47 -12.65 3.24
N ARG A 167 -8.43 -12.46 2.34
CA ARG A 167 -9.43 -13.48 1.97
C ARG A 167 -8.87 -14.52 1.00
N GLY A 168 -8.11 -14.07 0.01
CA GLY A 168 -7.50 -14.94 -1.00
C GLY A 168 -6.13 -15.51 -0.59
N TYR A 169 -5.55 -15.06 0.53
CA TYR A 169 -4.21 -15.45 0.92
C TYR A 169 -4.15 -16.90 1.40
N ASP A 170 -3.36 -17.70 0.67
CA ASP A 170 -3.04 -19.08 1.01
C ASP A 170 -1.59 -19.18 1.50
N CYS A 171 -1.40 -19.38 2.81
CA CYS A 171 -0.06 -19.42 3.39
C CYS A 171 0.67 -20.75 3.15
N ARG A 172 0.01 -21.81 2.66
CA ARG A 172 0.59 -23.17 2.58
C ARG A 172 1.86 -23.24 1.74
N ASN A 173 1.91 -22.44 0.69
CA ASN A 173 3.05 -22.38 -0.22
C ASN A 173 3.99 -21.20 0.06
N ASP A 174 3.72 -20.42 1.12
CA ASP A 174 4.51 -19.25 1.45
C ASP A 174 5.77 -19.63 2.24
N GLN A 175 6.89 -19.72 1.52
CA GLN A 175 8.20 -20.07 2.08
C GLN A 175 8.75 -19.03 3.08
N ARG A 176 8.16 -17.83 3.12
CA ARG A 176 8.48 -16.85 4.18
C ARG A 176 7.97 -17.32 5.54
N ILE A 177 6.94 -18.18 5.56
CA ILE A 177 6.29 -18.69 6.77
C ILE A 177 6.57 -20.18 6.97
N TRP A 178 6.39 -21.02 5.96
CA TRP A 178 6.48 -22.48 6.07
C TRP A 178 7.54 -23.04 5.13
N LEU A 179 8.51 -23.77 5.69
CA LEU A 179 9.42 -24.61 4.90
C LEU A 179 8.74 -25.94 4.54
N ASP A 180 7.88 -26.44 5.44
CA ASP A 180 7.01 -27.59 5.20
C ASP A 180 5.69 -27.39 5.95
N PHE A 181 4.63 -27.04 5.22
CA PHE A 181 3.32 -26.78 5.80
C PHE A 181 2.70 -28.03 6.44
N GLU A 182 2.78 -29.17 5.74
CA GLU A 182 2.16 -30.42 6.18
C GLU A 182 2.76 -30.89 7.50
N ASN A 183 4.09 -30.85 7.61
CA ASN A 183 4.82 -31.24 8.83
C ASN A 183 4.95 -30.11 9.87
N GLY A 184 4.40 -28.92 9.61
CA GLY A 184 4.42 -27.79 10.55
C GLY A 184 5.80 -27.18 10.76
N VAL A 185 6.71 -27.33 9.79
CA VAL A 185 8.06 -26.76 9.83
C VAL A 185 8.00 -25.30 9.38
N ILE A 186 8.11 -24.39 10.34
CA ILE A 186 8.15 -22.95 10.09
C ILE A 186 9.52 -22.51 9.57
N ASN A 187 9.54 -21.43 8.80
CA ASN A 187 10.77 -20.71 8.51
C ASN A 187 11.28 -20.04 9.80
N PRO A 188 12.49 -20.37 10.29
CA PRO A 188 12.98 -19.86 11.57
C PRO A 188 13.14 -18.32 11.58
N LYS A 189 13.26 -17.70 10.40
CA LYS A 189 13.39 -16.25 10.24
C LYS A 189 12.11 -15.47 10.55
N ILE A 190 10.97 -16.14 10.73
CA ILE A 190 9.68 -15.51 11.08
C ILE A 190 9.72 -14.70 12.40
N ASN A 191 10.69 -15.04 13.26
CA ASN A 191 10.93 -14.37 14.54
C ASN A 191 12.01 -13.28 14.46
N ALA A 192 12.59 -13.04 13.27
CA ALA A 192 13.52 -11.93 13.09
C ALA A 192 12.78 -10.60 13.30
N PRO A 193 13.43 -9.60 13.93
CA PRO A 193 12.82 -8.28 14.18
C PRO A 193 12.39 -7.53 12.92
N ASP A 194 13.04 -7.82 11.80
CA ASP A 194 12.91 -7.18 10.49
C ASP A 194 12.25 -8.09 9.44
N TRP A 195 11.56 -9.15 9.88
CA TRP A 195 10.75 -9.98 8.99
C TRP A 195 9.46 -9.24 8.57
N PRO A 196 9.04 -9.29 7.29
CA PRO A 196 9.58 -10.12 6.21
C PRO A 196 10.70 -9.48 5.37
N GLN A 197 11.12 -8.24 5.64
CA GLN A 197 12.06 -7.48 4.82
C GLN A 197 13.43 -8.16 4.68
N CYS A 198 13.92 -8.79 5.74
CA CYS A 198 15.19 -9.53 5.72
C CYS A 198 15.25 -10.71 4.72
N LEU A 199 14.12 -11.11 4.14
CA LEU A 199 14.08 -12.16 3.11
C LEU A 199 14.25 -11.62 1.68
N GLU A 200 14.01 -10.32 1.46
CA GLU A 200 14.13 -9.69 0.14
C GLU A 200 15.59 -9.30 -0.18
N GLU A 201 16.39 -9.02 0.86
CA GLU A 201 17.81 -8.66 0.74
C GLU A 201 18.66 -9.86 0.27
N GLU A 202 18.37 -11.07 0.74
CA GLU A 202 19.12 -12.29 0.35
C GLU A 202 18.82 -12.81 -1.06
N GLN A 203 17.73 -12.39 -1.70
CA GLN A 203 17.41 -12.80 -3.07
C GLN A 203 18.14 -11.94 -4.12
N ASN A 204 18.78 -10.85 -3.70
CA ASN A 204 19.50 -9.92 -4.56
C ASN A 204 21.04 -10.02 -4.44
N ASP A 205 21.54 -10.96 -3.63
CA ASP A 205 22.96 -11.36 -3.49
C ASP A 205 23.23 -12.71 -4.18
#